data_AF-A0A7R9DGC1-F1
#
_entry.id   AF-A0A7R9DGC1-F1
#
_cell.length_a   1.000
_cell.length_b   1.000
_cell.length_c   1.000
_cell.angle_alpha   90.00
_cell.angle_beta   90.00
_cell.angle_gamma   90.00
#
_symmetry.space_group_name_H-M   'P 1'
#
loop_
_entity.id
_entity.type
_entity.pdbx_description
1 polymer ?
#
loop_
_entity_poly.entity_id
_entity_poly.type
_entity_poly.pdbx_seq_one_letter_code
_entity_poly.pdbx_strand_id
1 'polypeptide(L)'
;MKSTMPLFQSRVHCTMNSPPVTGALLGSGTDGENYPQVYADHARARVGRLLERREWDPYTLSLGGYTLSLDYIGWRKLRVSFTAVRQTSRLTDVATDLSSLLTYVATDLSSLLTYVATDLSSLLTYVATDLTSLLTDVSTNLTSLLTDVATNLTSLLTDVSTNHISLLTDVATDLISLLTDYLKQSITPCYQDGTKVFMASCDKMVKCWDLGSNQTVQVAQHDAPVKTCHWVKGPAYSCLMTGSWDKTLKFWDTRSPAPMMTINLPERVYCADVVTAQTA
;
A
#
# COMPACT_ATOMS: atom_id res chain seq x y z
N MET A 1 113.26 6.21 -11.48
CA MET A 1 112.33 5.11 -11.80
C MET A 1 110.99 5.40 -11.11
N LYS A 2 109.90 5.35 -11.90
CA LYS A 2 108.44 5.33 -11.62
C LYS A 2 108.02 5.36 -10.14
N SER A 3 107.28 6.37 -9.66
CA SER A 3 105.82 6.61 -9.80
C SER A 3 104.94 5.47 -9.30
N THR A 4 104.22 5.71 -8.19
CA THR A 4 102.81 5.32 -8.01
C THR A 4 102.15 6.31 -7.05
N MET A 5 100.90 6.68 -7.33
CA MET A 5 100.13 7.81 -6.79
C MET A 5 98.85 7.30 -6.06
N PRO A 6 97.94 8.14 -5.52
CA PRO A 6 97.71 8.41 -4.08
C PRO A 6 96.30 7.99 -3.59
N LEU A 7 95.87 8.35 -2.36
CA LEU A 7 94.49 8.84 -2.05
C LEU A 7 94.25 9.20 -0.55
N PHE A 8 93.83 10.46 -0.36
CA PHE A 8 92.82 11.03 0.54
C PHE A 8 92.65 10.54 2.00
N GLN A 9 93.02 11.43 2.94
CA GLN A 9 92.56 11.45 4.34
C GLN A 9 91.28 12.29 4.47
N SER A 10 90.22 11.74 5.09
CA SER A 10 89.10 12.53 5.64
C SER A 10 89.24 12.62 7.16
N ARG A 11 89.31 13.86 7.65
CA ARG A 11 89.43 14.26 9.06
C ARG A 11 88.03 14.40 9.66
N VAL A 12 87.74 13.72 10.76
CA VAL A 12 86.68 14.13 11.70
C VAL A 12 87.33 14.43 13.04
N HIS A 13 87.11 15.66 13.49
CA HIS A 13 87.66 16.24 14.71
C HIS A 13 86.53 16.27 15.73
N CYS A 14 86.63 15.49 16.81
CA CYS A 14 85.91 15.73 18.05
C CYS A 14 86.95 15.94 19.15
N THR A 15 86.99 17.15 19.66
CA THR A 15 87.90 17.63 20.71
C THR A 15 87.56 16.96 22.05
N MET A 16 88.42 16.07 22.52
CA MET A 16 88.48 15.69 23.93
C MET A 16 89.46 16.62 24.65
N ASN A 17 88.96 17.56 25.44
CA ASN A 17 89.75 18.12 26.54
C ASN A 17 89.71 17.11 27.70
N SER A 18 90.83 16.44 27.90
CA SER A 18 91.19 15.67 29.12
C SER A 18 92.27 16.49 29.87
N PRO A 19 92.77 16.12 31.07
CA PRO A 19 92.39 15.05 32.02
C PRO A 19 92.45 15.57 33.51
N PRO A 20 92.51 14.76 34.59
CA PRO A 20 92.39 13.29 34.66
C PRO A 20 91.34 12.79 35.66
N VAL A 21 90.67 11.68 35.31
CA VAL A 21 90.17 10.72 36.29
C VAL A 21 90.73 9.35 35.92
N THR A 22 91.48 8.79 36.87
CA THR A 22 92.17 7.50 36.76
C THR A 22 91.19 6.34 36.93
N GLY A 23 91.09 5.49 35.91
CA GLY A 23 90.75 4.06 35.96
C GLY A 23 89.30 3.69 36.32
N ALA A 24 88.65 2.73 35.69
CA ALA A 24 89.03 1.80 34.64
C ALA A 24 87.73 1.29 33.99
N LEU A 25 87.79 1.02 32.70
CA LEU A 25 86.80 0.31 31.90
C LEU A 25 86.45 -1.06 32.52
N LEU A 26 85.19 -1.48 32.40
CA LEU A 26 84.83 -2.86 32.03
C LEU A 26 83.36 -2.91 31.51
N GLY A 27 83.26 -3.15 30.20
CA GLY A 27 82.35 -4.07 29.50
C GLY A 27 80.87 -4.17 29.87
N SER A 28 80.03 -3.87 28.88
CA SER A 28 78.62 -4.27 28.75
C SER A 28 78.44 -5.80 28.69
N GLY A 29 77.43 -6.31 29.39
CA GLY A 29 76.96 -7.69 29.26
C GLY A 29 75.58 -7.85 29.91
N THR A 30 74.61 -8.21 29.09
CA THR A 30 73.25 -8.63 29.44
C THR A 30 73.29 -9.87 30.33
N ASP A 31 72.67 -9.83 31.50
CA ASP A 31 71.84 -10.90 32.06
C ASP A 31 71.24 -10.40 33.39
N GLY A 32 69.92 -10.61 33.52
CA GLY A 32 69.19 -10.33 34.75
C GLY A 32 69.68 -11.22 35.90
N GLU A 33 69.42 -10.76 37.12
CA GLU A 33 69.76 -11.43 38.39
C GLU A 33 71.20 -11.23 38.90
N ASN A 34 71.55 -9.99 39.31
CA ASN A 34 72.25 -9.72 40.59
C ASN A 34 72.63 -8.25 40.80
N TYR A 35 71.87 -7.31 40.24
CA TYR A 35 72.12 -5.89 40.46
C TYR A 35 72.28 -5.52 41.95
N PRO A 36 71.44 -5.98 42.90
CA PRO A 36 71.62 -5.64 44.32
C PRO A 36 72.96 -6.12 44.91
N GLN A 37 73.45 -7.28 44.48
CA GLN A 37 74.69 -7.91 44.99
C GLN A 37 75.94 -7.17 44.49
N VAL A 38 76.02 -6.90 43.19
CA VAL A 38 77.16 -6.20 42.56
C VAL A 38 77.23 -4.74 43.03
N TYR A 39 76.08 -4.08 43.24
CA TYR A 39 76.03 -2.73 43.78
C TYR A 39 76.44 -2.67 45.27
N ALA A 40 76.02 -3.66 46.07
CA ALA A 40 76.43 -3.76 47.48
C ALA A 40 77.95 -3.96 47.60
N ASP A 41 78.57 -4.74 46.71
CA ASP A 41 80.02 -4.99 46.73
C ASP A 41 80.82 -3.77 46.25
N HIS A 42 80.32 -3.00 45.28
CA HIS A 42 80.96 -1.75 44.87
C HIS A 42 80.85 -0.65 45.95
N ALA A 43 79.73 -0.59 46.66
CA ALA A 43 79.56 0.29 47.82
C ALA A 43 80.47 -0.13 48.98
N ARG A 44 80.58 -1.43 49.29
CA ARG A 44 81.53 -1.97 50.30
C ARG A 44 82.98 -1.63 49.96
N ALA A 45 83.38 -1.79 48.70
CA ALA A 45 84.74 -1.50 48.23
C ALA A 45 85.11 0.00 48.32
N ARG A 46 84.12 0.90 48.37
CA ARG A 46 84.34 2.35 48.52
C ARG A 46 84.18 2.82 49.97
N VAL A 47 83.26 2.25 50.73
CA VAL A 47 83.14 2.47 52.19
C VAL A 47 84.41 2.00 52.93
N GLY A 48 85.02 0.90 52.48
CA GLY A 48 86.32 0.44 53.00
C GLY A 48 87.46 1.45 52.82
N ARG A 49 87.42 2.27 51.76
CA ARG A 49 88.40 3.34 51.51
C ARG A 49 88.12 4.65 52.24
N LEU A 50 86.87 4.90 52.65
CA LEU A 50 86.47 6.11 53.38
C LEU A 50 86.62 5.97 54.90
N LEU A 51 86.59 4.74 55.43
CA LEU A 51 86.88 4.44 56.84
C LEU A 51 88.31 4.83 57.27
N GLU A 52 89.23 5.04 56.34
CA GLU A 52 90.63 5.44 56.61
C GLU A 52 90.83 6.96 56.76
N ARG A 53 89.83 7.81 56.43
CA ARG A 53 90.01 9.28 56.38
C ARG A 53 89.24 10.15 57.40
N ARG A 54 88.52 9.56 58.37
CA ARG A 54 87.92 10.26 59.54
C ARG A 54 87.13 11.58 59.28
N GLU A 55 86.53 11.77 58.12
CA GLU A 55 85.55 12.84 57.88
C GLU A 55 84.32 12.22 57.18
N TRP A 56 83.12 12.41 57.74
CA TRP A 56 81.88 11.81 57.24
C TRP A 56 80.76 12.84 57.13
N ASP A 57 80.50 13.31 55.92
CA ASP A 57 79.25 14.01 55.57
C ASP A 57 78.22 13.00 55.02
N PRO A 58 76.92 13.15 55.33
CA PRO A 58 75.88 12.28 54.80
C PRO A 58 75.86 12.34 53.27
N TYR A 59 75.94 11.17 52.62
CA TYR A 59 76.09 11.04 51.18
C TYR A 59 74.86 10.37 50.56
N THR A 60 74.22 11.07 49.62
CA THR A 60 73.08 10.58 48.85
C THR A 60 73.48 10.38 47.39
N LEU A 61 73.26 9.18 46.88
CA LEU A 61 73.53 8.82 45.49
C LEU A 61 72.22 8.38 44.82
N SER A 62 71.86 9.04 43.71
CA SER A 62 70.69 8.69 42.89
C SER A 62 71.16 8.15 41.55
N LEU A 63 70.87 6.87 41.28
CA LEU A 63 71.12 6.25 39.98
C LEU A 63 69.95 5.34 39.61
N GLY A 64 69.41 5.53 38.41
CA GLY A 64 68.56 4.55 37.74
C GLY A 64 67.32 4.12 38.53
N GLY A 65 66.59 5.06 39.16
CA GLY A 65 65.33 4.76 39.86
C GLY A 65 65.49 4.25 41.29
N TYR A 66 66.70 4.23 41.84
CA TYR A 66 66.95 3.93 43.25
C TYR A 66 67.76 5.07 43.88
N THR A 67 67.36 5.46 45.09
CA THR A 67 68.12 6.41 45.91
C THR A 67 68.74 5.65 47.08
N LEU A 68 70.07 5.73 47.18
CA LEU A 68 70.83 5.17 48.28
C LEU A 68 71.28 6.30 49.19
N SER A 69 70.92 6.23 50.47
CA SER A 69 71.42 7.14 51.50
C SER A 69 72.24 6.40 52.54
N LEU A 70 73.41 6.98 52.86
CA LEU A 70 74.34 6.50 53.87
C LEU A 70 74.39 7.53 54.99
N ASP A 71 74.10 7.08 56.22
CA ASP A 71 74.07 7.96 57.39
C ASP A 71 74.80 7.31 58.58
N TYR A 72 75.56 8.11 59.34
CA TYR A 72 76.38 7.63 60.46
C TYR A 72 75.59 7.64 61.77
N ILE A 73 75.51 6.49 62.46
CA ILE A 73 74.69 6.33 63.67
C ILE A 73 75.51 5.98 64.94
N GLY A 74 76.81 6.28 64.94
CA GLY A 74 77.68 6.12 66.12
C GLY A 74 78.74 5.02 65.97
N TRP A 75 79.59 4.85 67.01
CA TRP A 75 80.84 4.07 66.99
C TRP A 75 80.70 2.73 66.23
N ARG A 76 81.25 2.71 65.02
CA ARG A 76 81.29 1.58 64.07
C ARG A 76 79.95 1.06 63.52
N LYS A 77 78.86 1.86 63.52
CA LYS A 77 77.59 1.51 62.85
C LYS A 77 77.23 2.50 61.74
N LEU A 78 77.02 1.99 60.54
CA LEU A 78 76.48 2.70 59.38
C LEU A 78 75.05 2.24 59.10
N ARG A 79 74.12 3.18 58.86
CA ARG A 79 72.81 2.87 58.28
C ARG A 79 72.91 2.97 56.77
N VAL A 80 72.45 1.93 56.07
CA VAL A 80 72.24 1.96 54.62
C VAL A 80 70.74 1.87 54.38
N SER A 81 70.14 2.90 53.80
CA SER A 81 68.73 2.92 53.45
C SER A 81 68.59 2.86 51.93
N PHE A 82 67.76 1.93 51.46
CA PHE A 82 67.41 1.78 50.05
C PHE A 82 65.97 2.23 49.84
N THR A 83 65.76 3.27 49.02
CA THR A 83 64.42 3.71 48.63
C THR A 83 64.27 3.53 47.13
N ALA A 84 63.36 2.65 46.70
CA ALA A 84 63.02 2.49 45.29
C ALA A 84 62.08 3.62 44.85
N VAL A 85 62.47 4.38 43.83
CA VAL A 85 61.63 5.41 43.20
C VAL A 85 60.70 4.70 42.21
N ARG A 86 59.40 4.81 42.44
CA ARG A 86 58.36 4.21 41.60
C ARG A 86 58.50 4.73 40.16
N GLN A 87 58.79 3.85 39.19
CA GLN A 87 58.89 4.14 37.74
C GLN A 87 57.48 4.41 37.13
N THR A 88 56.72 5.34 37.71
CA THR A 88 55.33 5.59 37.28
C THR A 88 55.26 6.34 35.95
N SER A 89 56.24 7.18 35.62
CA SER A 89 56.24 8.00 34.39
C SER A 89 56.37 7.17 33.10
N ARG A 90 57.32 6.21 33.05
CA ARG A 90 57.47 5.35 31.86
C ARG A 90 56.28 4.43 31.65
N LEU A 91 55.64 3.99 32.73
CA LEU A 91 54.44 3.16 32.67
C LEU A 91 53.23 3.98 32.18
N THR A 92 53.14 5.26 32.58
CA THR A 92 52.10 6.18 32.08
C THR A 92 52.29 6.50 30.60
N ASP A 93 53.53 6.70 30.14
CA ASP A 93 53.81 6.98 28.72
C ASP A 93 53.41 5.79 27.81
N VAL A 94 53.76 4.57 28.23
CA VAL A 94 53.35 3.34 27.51
C VAL A 94 51.82 3.17 27.54
N ALA A 95 51.16 3.51 28.64
CA ALA A 95 49.70 3.46 28.73
C ALA A 95 49.03 4.50 27.82
N THR A 96 49.59 5.71 27.70
CA THR A 96 49.08 6.74 26.78
C THR A 96 49.29 6.38 25.31
N ASP A 97 50.43 5.78 24.97
CA ASP A 97 50.71 5.32 23.60
C ASP A 97 49.75 4.18 23.21
N LEU A 98 49.56 3.20 24.10
CA LEU A 98 48.62 2.11 23.87
C LEU A 98 47.17 2.61 23.75
N SER A 99 46.78 3.59 24.55
CA SER A 99 45.45 4.21 24.49
C SER A 99 45.24 4.96 23.16
N SER A 100 46.27 5.65 22.68
CA SER A 100 46.23 6.36 21.40
C SER A 100 46.13 5.39 20.22
N LEU A 101 46.89 4.29 20.27
CA LEU A 101 46.85 3.24 19.24
C LEU A 101 45.50 2.52 19.24
N LEU A 102 44.95 2.20 20.41
CA LEU A 102 43.61 1.62 20.53
C LEU A 102 42.53 2.57 19.98
N THR A 103 42.66 3.87 20.25
CA THR A 103 41.76 4.88 19.72
C THR A 103 41.85 4.95 18.19
N TYR A 104 43.06 4.94 17.64
CA TYR A 104 43.29 4.95 16.18
C TYR A 104 42.68 3.72 15.49
N VAL A 105 42.91 2.53 16.04
CA VAL A 105 42.33 1.29 15.53
C VAL A 105 40.80 1.32 15.63
N ALA A 106 40.25 1.85 16.73
CA ALA A 106 38.81 1.99 16.90
C ALA A 106 38.20 2.98 15.88
N THR A 107 38.86 4.10 15.58
CA THR A 107 38.39 5.08 14.59
C THR A 107 38.45 4.54 13.16
N ASP A 108 39.51 3.81 12.81
CA ASP A 108 39.64 3.19 11.48
C ASP A 108 38.58 2.11 11.28
N LEU A 109 38.36 1.25 12.28
CA LEU A 109 37.34 0.22 12.23
C LEU A 109 35.93 0.82 12.15
N SER A 110 35.66 1.90 12.88
CA SER A 110 34.37 2.60 12.84
C SER A 110 34.12 3.25 11.48
N SER A 111 35.15 3.81 10.86
CA SER A 111 35.06 4.43 9.53
C SER A 111 34.81 3.37 8.46
N LEU A 112 35.51 2.23 8.53
CA LEU A 112 35.31 1.11 7.61
C LEU A 112 33.92 0.49 7.75
N LEU A 113 33.43 0.32 8.99
CA LEU A 113 32.07 -0.16 9.24
C LEU A 113 31.03 0.81 8.67
N THR A 114 31.26 2.11 8.84
CA THR A 114 30.37 3.15 8.29
C THR A 114 30.35 3.11 6.77
N TYR A 115 31.51 2.96 6.12
CA TYR A 115 31.63 2.87 4.66
C TYR A 115 30.87 1.64 4.10
N VAL A 116 31.08 0.48 4.71
CA VAL A 116 30.36 -0.75 4.34
C VAL A 116 28.86 -0.60 4.56
N ALA A 117 28.44 0.04 5.66
CA ALA A 117 27.03 0.28 5.93
C ALA A 117 26.39 1.24 4.91
N THR A 118 27.10 2.30 4.50
CA THR A 118 26.59 3.25 3.49
C THR A 118 26.48 2.63 2.11
N ASP A 119 27.46 1.82 1.70
CA ASP A 119 27.43 1.13 0.41
C ASP A 119 26.30 0.11 0.36
N LEU A 120 26.15 -0.69 1.42
CA LEU A 120 25.07 -1.67 1.52
C LEU A 120 23.69 -0.99 1.54
N SER A 121 23.56 0.14 2.23
CA SER A 121 22.32 0.93 2.26
C SER A 121 21.98 1.49 0.88
N SER A 122 22.98 1.97 0.14
CA SER A 122 22.81 2.52 -1.20
C SER A 122 22.39 1.42 -2.19
N LEU A 123 23.03 0.26 -2.11
CA LEU A 123 22.70 -0.90 -2.95
C LEU A 123 21.29 -1.42 -2.65
N LEU A 124 20.91 -1.52 -1.36
CA LEU A 124 19.56 -1.89 -0.97
C LEU A 124 18.53 -0.89 -1.48
N THR A 125 18.83 0.40 -1.40
CA THR A 125 17.95 1.47 -1.92
C THR A 125 17.79 1.36 -3.43
N TYR A 126 18.86 1.09 -4.17
CA TYR A 126 18.81 0.92 -5.62
C TYR A 126 17.93 -0.26 -6.01
N VAL A 127 18.16 -1.43 -5.40
CA VAL A 127 17.36 -2.64 -5.64
C VAL A 127 15.89 -2.42 -5.27
N ALA A 128 15.63 -1.75 -4.14
CA ALA A 128 14.26 -1.44 -3.72
C ALA A 128 13.57 -0.53 -4.74
N THR A 129 14.26 0.50 -5.24
CA THR A 129 13.72 1.46 -6.20
C THR A 129 13.37 0.78 -7.53
N ASP A 130 14.29 -0.02 -8.08
CA ASP A 130 14.07 -0.77 -9.32
C ASP A 130 12.90 -1.75 -9.17
N LEU A 131 12.83 -2.48 -8.05
CA LEU A 131 11.75 -3.42 -7.80
C LEU A 131 10.41 -2.69 -7.68
N THR A 132 10.37 -1.54 -7.02
CA THR A 132 9.14 -0.72 -6.93
C THR A 132 8.71 -0.17 -8.28
N SER A 133 9.65 0.25 -9.15
CA SER A 133 9.33 0.70 -10.51
C SER A 133 8.73 -0.43 -11.32
N LEU A 134 9.37 -1.60 -11.32
CA LEU A 134 8.87 -2.79 -12.04
C LEU A 134 7.46 -3.19 -11.56
N LEU A 135 7.24 -3.19 -10.25
CA LEU A 135 5.94 -3.52 -9.68
C LEU A 135 4.87 -2.49 -10.08
N THR A 136 5.25 -1.21 -10.13
CA THR A 136 4.37 -0.13 -10.59
C THR A 136 4.00 -0.31 -12.05
N ASP A 137 4.96 -0.61 -12.92
CA ASP A 137 4.74 -0.85 -14.35
C ASP A 137 3.85 -2.09 -14.59
N VAL A 138 4.06 -3.17 -13.84
CA VAL A 138 3.21 -4.36 -13.91
C VAL A 138 1.79 -4.04 -13.44
N SER A 139 1.65 -3.31 -12.33
CA SER A 139 0.33 -2.96 -11.80
C SER A 139 -0.46 -2.05 -12.75
N THR A 140 0.18 -1.03 -13.33
CA THR A 140 -0.45 -0.09 -14.27
C THR A 140 -0.90 -0.81 -15.54
N ASN A 141 -0.05 -1.65 -16.12
CA ASN A 141 -0.40 -2.46 -17.29
C ASN A 141 -1.58 -3.40 -17.00
N LEU A 142 -1.57 -4.09 -15.86
CA LEU A 142 -2.66 -4.97 -15.47
C LEU A 142 -3.97 -4.21 -15.26
N THR A 143 -3.92 -3.03 -14.63
CA THR A 143 -5.12 -2.19 -14.43
C THR A 143 -5.68 -1.65 -15.73
N SER A 144 -4.84 -1.26 -16.69
CA SER A 144 -5.28 -0.81 -18.02
C SER A 144 -5.98 -1.95 -18.75
N LEU A 145 -5.35 -3.13 -18.79
CA LEU A 145 -5.91 -4.30 -19.48
C LEU A 145 -7.22 -4.75 -18.85
N LEU A 146 -7.31 -4.74 -17.52
CA LEU A 146 -8.56 -5.07 -16.82
C LEU A 146 -9.67 -4.05 -17.13
N THR A 147 -9.32 -2.77 -17.22
CA THR A 147 -10.25 -1.70 -17.56
C THR A 147 -10.75 -1.85 -18.99
N ASP A 148 -9.87 -2.15 -19.95
CA ASP A 148 -10.24 -2.39 -21.35
C ASP A 148 -11.14 -3.62 -21.50
N VAL A 149 -10.87 -4.69 -20.76
CA VAL A 149 -11.76 -5.88 -20.76
C VAL A 149 -13.12 -5.53 -20.16
N ALA A 150 -13.14 -4.78 -19.06
CA ALA A 150 -14.39 -4.37 -18.42
C ALA A 150 -15.24 -3.47 -19.33
N THR A 151 -14.64 -2.46 -19.97
CA THR A 151 -15.36 -1.55 -20.88
C THR A 151 -15.93 -2.29 -22.09
N ASN A 152 -15.14 -3.16 -22.72
CA ASN A 152 -15.61 -3.98 -23.84
C ASN A 152 -16.76 -4.91 -23.44
N LEU A 153 -16.66 -5.57 -22.29
CA LEU A 153 -17.72 -6.45 -21.80
C LEU A 153 -19.00 -5.66 -21.49
N THR A 154 -18.88 -4.48 -20.88
CA THR A 154 -20.04 -3.62 -20.63
C THR A 154 -20.72 -3.14 -21.91
N SER A 155 -19.95 -2.74 -22.93
CA SER A 155 -20.50 -2.33 -24.23
C SER A 155 -21.24 -3.48 -24.91
N LEU A 156 -20.65 -4.68 -24.92
CA LEU A 156 -21.28 -5.84 -25.54
C LEU A 156 -22.56 -6.24 -24.82
N LEU A 157 -22.60 -6.14 -23.48
CA LEU A 157 -23.80 -6.42 -22.70
C LEU A 157 -24.90 -5.38 -22.96
N THR A 158 -24.55 -4.09 -23.08
CA THR A 158 -25.51 -3.03 -23.43
C THR A 158 -26.07 -3.23 -24.84
N ASP A 159 -25.25 -3.63 -25.80
CA ASP A 159 -25.70 -3.88 -27.18
C ASP A 159 -26.64 -5.10 -27.25
N VAL A 160 -26.32 -6.19 -26.55
CA VAL A 160 -27.19 -7.38 -26.52
C VAL A 160 -28.52 -7.07 -25.84
N SER A 161 -28.48 -6.37 -24.70
CA SER A 161 -29.70 -6.04 -23.95
C SER A 161 -30.62 -5.10 -24.72
N THR A 162 -30.09 -4.05 -25.35
CA THR A 162 -30.88 -3.10 -26.16
C THR A 162 -31.53 -3.78 -27.36
N ASN A 163 -30.79 -4.62 -28.09
CA ASN A 163 -31.32 -5.38 -29.22
C ASN A 163 -32.40 -6.40 -28.80
N HIS A 164 -32.22 -7.10 -27.67
CA HIS A 164 -33.26 -8.00 -27.16
C HIS A 164 -34.51 -7.24 -26.73
N ILE A 165 -34.36 -6.10 -26.05
CA ILE A 165 -35.50 -5.28 -25.64
C ILE A 165 -36.26 -4.78 -26.87
N SER A 166 -35.57 -4.28 -27.90
CA SER A 166 -36.22 -3.80 -29.13
C SER A 166 -36.98 -4.92 -29.85
N LEU A 167 -36.36 -6.10 -30.00
CA LEU A 167 -37.02 -7.27 -30.60
C LEU A 167 -38.25 -7.69 -29.81
N LEU A 168 -38.17 -7.71 -28.48
CA LEU A 168 -39.31 -8.06 -27.63
C LEU A 168 -40.42 -7.02 -27.71
N THR A 169 -40.09 -5.72 -27.76
CA THR A 169 -41.10 -4.66 -27.92
C THR A 169 -41.76 -4.73 -29.28
N ASP A 170 -41.02 -5.02 -30.35
CA ASP A 170 -41.57 -5.15 -31.70
C ASP A 170 -42.54 -6.34 -31.77
N VAL A 171 -42.11 -7.52 -31.29
CA VAL A 171 -42.96 -8.71 -31.22
C VAL A 171 -44.20 -8.48 -30.37
N ALA A 172 -44.06 -7.81 -29.22
CA ALA A 172 -45.20 -7.48 -28.37
C ALA A 172 -46.18 -6.54 -29.07
N THR A 173 -45.68 -5.52 -29.77
CA THR A 173 -46.51 -4.55 -30.51
C THR A 173 -47.24 -5.22 -31.66
N ASP A 174 -46.57 -6.10 -32.41
CA ASP A 174 -47.17 -6.88 -33.49
C ASP A 174 -48.27 -7.81 -32.97
N LEU A 175 -48.02 -8.52 -31.86
CA LEU A 175 -49.01 -9.38 -31.22
C LEU A 175 -50.23 -8.59 -30.73
N ILE A 176 -50.01 -7.43 -30.12
CA ILE A 176 -51.09 -6.54 -29.66
C ILE A 176 -51.90 -6.05 -30.86
N SER A 177 -51.25 -5.64 -31.96
CA SER A 177 -51.94 -5.22 -33.18
C SER A 177 -52.79 -6.35 -33.75
N LEU A 178 -52.22 -7.57 -33.84
CA LEU A 178 -52.92 -8.75 -34.33
C LEU A 178 -54.14 -9.09 -33.47
N LEU A 179 -53.99 -9.04 -32.14
CA LEU A 179 -55.09 -9.24 -31.20
C LEU A 179 -56.16 -8.17 -31.36
N THR A 180 -55.75 -6.91 -31.49
CA THR A 180 -56.66 -5.78 -31.65
C THR A 180 -57.44 -5.90 -32.96
N ASP A 181 -56.79 -6.29 -34.05
CA ASP A 181 -57.45 -6.46 -35.36
C ASP A 181 -58.41 -7.66 -35.36
N TYR A 182 -58.04 -8.77 -34.69
CA TYR A 182 -58.94 -9.89 -34.46
C TYR A 182 -60.19 -9.46 -33.67
N LEU A 183 -60.02 -8.59 -32.67
CA LEU A 183 -61.11 -8.06 -31.86
C LEU A 183 -61.96 -7.01 -32.61
N LYS A 184 -61.37 -6.18 -33.48
CA LYS A 184 -62.08 -5.16 -34.29
C LYS A 184 -63.04 -5.74 -35.31
N GLN A 185 -62.77 -6.93 -35.87
CA GLN A 185 -63.73 -7.59 -36.77
C GLN A 185 -65.04 -7.96 -36.04
N SER A 186 -64.99 -8.08 -34.71
CA SER A 186 -66.13 -8.49 -33.90
C SER A 186 -66.77 -7.35 -33.09
N ILE A 187 -66.08 -6.23 -32.82
CA ILE A 187 -66.52 -5.25 -31.82
C ILE A 187 -66.77 -3.87 -32.44
N THR A 188 -68.01 -3.37 -32.37
CA THR A 188 -68.29 -1.92 -32.45
C THR A 188 -68.18 -1.33 -31.05
N PRO A 189 -67.13 -0.57 -30.71
CA PRO A 189 -67.05 0.07 -29.39
C PRO A 189 -68.07 1.20 -29.32
N CYS A 190 -69.17 1.01 -28.60
CA CYS A 190 -70.00 2.13 -28.19
C CYS A 190 -69.62 2.58 -26.78
N TYR A 191 -69.46 3.88 -26.64
CA TYR A 191 -68.88 4.55 -25.48
C TYR A 191 -70.00 5.23 -24.69
N GLN A 192 -70.08 4.95 -23.39
CA GLN A 192 -70.89 5.73 -22.46
C GLN A 192 -69.95 6.40 -21.45
N ASP A 193 -69.94 7.74 -21.45
CA ASP A 193 -69.39 8.60 -20.40
C ASP A 193 -67.91 8.37 -19.99
N GLY A 194 -67.10 7.61 -20.74
CA GLY A 194 -65.65 7.46 -20.46
C GLY A 194 -65.19 6.30 -19.63
N THR A 195 -66.11 5.64 -18.95
CA THR A 195 -65.73 4.65 -17.93
C THR A 195 -66.06 3.22 -18.36
N LYS A 196 -66.98 3.05 -19.31
CA LYS A 196 -67.47 1.73 -19.74
C LYS A 196 -67.44 1.60 -21.27
N VAL A 197 -66.94 0.46 -21.73
CA VAL A 197 -66.85 0.09 -23.15
C VAL A 197 -67.75 -1.11 -23.39
N PHE A 198 -68.65 -1.02 -24.37
CA PHE A 198 -69.45 -2.15 -24.78
C PHE A 198 -68.81 -2.86 -25.97
N MET A 199 -68.83 -4.19 -25.92
CA MET A 199 -68.23 -5.07 -26.91
C MET A 199 -69.25 -6.06 -27.41
N ALA A 200 -69.67 -5.92 -28.67
CA ALA A 200 -70.41 -6.95 -29.38
C ALA A 200 -69.45 -8.11 -29.72
N SER A 201 -69.91 -9.36 -29.61
CA SER A 201 -69.12 -10.54 -29.98
C SER A 201 -69.86 -11.42 -31.00
N CYS A 202 -69.09 -12.16 -31.80
CA CYS A 202 -69.58 -13.29 -32.58
C CYS A 202 -70.13 -14.43 -31.70
N ASP A 203 -69.81 -14.43 -30.40
CA ASP A 203 -70.32 -15.39 -29.40
C ASP A 203 -71.78 -15.16 -29.00
N LYS A 204 -72.52 -14.36 -29.78
CA LYS A 204 -73.95 -14.01 -29.56
C LYS A 204 -74.21 -13.21 -28.28
N MET A 205 -73.15 -12.76 -27.61
CA MET A 205 -73.20 -11.99 -26.37
C MET A 205 -72.63 -10.60 -26.57
N VAL A 206 -73.11 -9.66 -25.77
CA VAL A 206 -72.49 -8.34 -25.62
C VAL A 206 -71.99 -8.19 -24.20
N LYS A 207 -70.71 -7.81 -24.07
CA LYS A 207 -70.06 -7.60 -22.78
C LYS A 207 -69.79 -6.12 -22.56
N CYS A 208 -70.01 -5.65 -21.34
CA CYS A 208 -69.58 -4.35 -20.87
C CYS A 208 -68.26 -4.52 -20.12
N TRP A 209 -67.22 -3.83 -20.56
CA TRP A 209 -65.95 -3.74 -19.88
C TRP A 209 -65.89 -2.42 -19.11
N ASP A 210 -65.69 -2.51 -17.80
CA ASP A 210 -65.45 -1.37 -16.95
C ASP A 210 -63.94 -1.09 -16.88
N LEU A 211 -63.51 0.07 -17.40
CA LEU A 211 -62.10 0.45 -17.45
C LEU A 211 -61.53 0.77 -16.06
N GLY A 212 -62.36 1.16 -15.09
CA GLY A 212 -61.92 1.52 -13.75
C GLY A 212 -61.64 0.32 -12.86
N SER A 213 -62.41 -0.77 -13.02
CA SER A 213 -62.24 -2.00 -12.24
C SER A 213 -61.59 -3.15 -13.03
N ASN A 214 -61.38 -2.97 -14.34
CA ASN A 214 -60.92 -3.98 -15.27
C ASN A 214 -61.78 -5.27 -15.25
N GLN A 215 -63.08 -5.13 -15.01
CA GLN A 215 -64.04 -6.24 -14.95
C GLN A 215 -64.94 -6.24 -16.18
N THR A 216 -65.25 -7.44 -16.69
CA THR A 216 -66.18 -7.62 -17.81
C THR A 216 -67.47 -8.29 -17.34
N VAL A 217 -68.62 -7.68 -17.66
CA VAL A 217 -69.94 -8.19 -17.32
C VAL A 217 -70.76 -8.40 -18.59
N GLN A 218 -71.46 -9.51 -18.70
CA GLN A 218 -72.40 -9.73 -19.80
C GLN A 218 -73.65 -8.86 -19.59
N VAL A 219 -74.01 -8.08 -20.62
CA VAL A 219 -75.15 -7.14 -20.57
C VAL A 219 -76.26 -7.47 -21.55
N ALA A 220 -75.97 -8.19 -22.64
CA ALA A 220 -76.98 -8.59 -23.61
C ALA A 220 -76.68 -9.95 -24.23
N GLN A 221 -77.73 -10.60 -24.72
CA GLN A 221 -77.66 -11.90 -25.41
C GLN A 221 -78.63 -11.96 -26.59
N HIS A 222 -78.15 -12.53 -27.68
CA HIS A 222 -78.87 -12.79 -28.92
C HIS A 222 -78.78 -14.27 -29.31
N ASP A 223 -79.56 -14.68 -30.30
CA ASP A 223 -79.56 -16.08 -30.78
C ASP A 223 -78.53 -16.32 -31.91
N ALA A 224 -77.97 -15.23 -32.46
CA ALA A 224 -76.94 -15.21 -33.48
C ALA A 224 -75.89 -14.09 -33.23
N PRO A 225 -74.77 -14.06 -33.97
CA PRO A 225 -73.71 -13.06 -33.83
C PRO A 225 -74.23 -11.63 -33.80
N VAL A 226 -73.77 -10.83 -32.83
CA VAL A 226 -74.14 -9.42 -32.70
C VAL A 226 -73.18 -8.60 -33.55
N LYS A 227 -73.72 -7.84 -34.51
CA LYS A 227 -72.89 -7.09 -35.46
C LYS A 227 -72.65 -5.64 -35.03
N THR A 228 -73.60 -5.05 -34.32
CA THR A 228 -73.56 -3.64 -33.94
C THR A 228 -74.09 -3.44 -32.53
N CYS A 229 -73.50 -2.54 -31.75
CA CYS A 229 -74.07 -2.03 -30.52
C CYS A 229 -73.85 -0.51 -30.41
N HIS A 230 -74.86 0.21 -29.94
CA HIS A 230 -74.85 1.67 -29.78
C HIS A 230 -75.52 2.08 -28.48
N TRP A 231 -74.93 3.06 -27.79
CA TRP A 231 -75.54 3.64 -26.61
C TRP A 231 -76.53 4.73 -27.01
N VAL A 232 -77.79 4.60 -26.62
CA VAL A 232 -78.86 5.56 -26.88
C VAL A 232 -79.14 6.33 -25.60
N LYS A 233 -78.90 7.65 -25.62
CA LYS A 233 -79.22 8.56 -24.52
C LYS A 233 -80.40 9.44 -24.92
N GLY A 234 -81.57 9.13 -24.38
CA GLY A 234 -82.77 9.96 -24.48
C GLY A 234 -82.90 10.92 -23.29
N PRO A 235 -83.82 11.91 -23.36
CA PRO A 235 -84.07 12.84 -22.26
C PRO A 235 -84.57 12.18 -20.96
N ALA A 236 -85.25 11.03 -21.09
CA ALA A 236 -85.88 10.32 -19.96
C ALA A 236 -85.37 8.89 -19.76
N TYR A 237 -84.56 8.36 -20.68
CA TYR A 237 -84.07 6.98 -20.63
C TYR A 237 -82.67 6.87 -21.22
N SER A 238 -81.91 5.87 -20.80
CA SER A 238 -80.65 5.50 -21.44
C SER A 238 -80.63 3.99 -21.60
N CYS A 239 -80.37 3.53 -22.81
CA CYS A 239 -80.40 2.11 -23.13
C CYS A 239 -79.33 1.76 -24.18
N LEU A 240 -78.91 0.50 -24.18
CA LEU A 240 -78.01 -0.06 -25.18
C LEU A 240 -78.85 -0.66 -26.31
N MET A 241 -78.67 -0.19 -27.54
CA MET A 241 -79.23 -0.80 -28.74
C MET A 241 -78.24 -1.82 -29.30
N THR A 242 -78.69 -3.04 -29.56
CA THR A 242 -77.88 -4.10 -30.17
C THR A 242 -78.59 -4.68 -31.40
N GLY A 243 -77.82 -4.89 -32.47
CA GLY A 243 -78.29 -5.43 -33.74
C GLY A 243 -77.57 -6.73 -34.08
N SER A 244 -78.34 -7.78 -34.35
CA SER A 244 -77.81 -9.13 -34.58
C SER A 244 -78.27 -9.72 -35.91
N TRP A 245 -77.59 -10.79 -36.32
CA TRP A 245 -77.99 -11.64 -37.43
C TRP A 245 -79.18 -12.55 -37.11
N ASP A 246 -79.70 -12.51 -35.88
CA ASP A 246 -80.96 -13.18 -35.50
C ASP A 246 -82.21 -12.44 -36.04
N LYS A 247 -81.99 -11.40 -36.86
CA LYS A 247 -83.02 -10.52 -37.41
C LYS A 247 -83.75 -9.72 -36.34
N THR A 248 -83.11 -9.47 -35.20
CA THR A 248 -83.66 -8.63 -34.13
C THR A 248 -82.77 -7.45 -33.79
N LEU A 249 -83.41 -6.32 -33.50
CA LEU A 249 -82.85 -5.20 -32.76
C LEU A 249 -83.38 -5.28 -31.33
N LYS A 250 -82.48 -5.34 -30.35
CA LYS A 250 -82.86 -5.38 -28.93
C LYS A 250 -82.34 -4.13 -28.22
N PHE A 251 -83.15 -3.63 -27.29
CA PHE A 251 -82.79 -2.52 -26.41
C PHE A 251 -82.64 -3.06 -25.00
N TRP A 252 -81.55 -2.70 -24.33
CA TRP A 252 -81.18 -3.22 -23.01
C TRP A 252 -80.98 -2.09 -22.02
N ASP A 253 -81.42 -2.33 -20.79
CA ASP A 253 -81.04 -1.52 -19.63
C ASP A 253 -79.84 -2.19 -18.97
N THR A 254 -78.73 -1.49 -18.71
CA THR A 254 -77.55 -2.10 -18.07
C THR A 254 -77.81 -2.57 -16.63
N ARG A 255 -78.92 -2.14 -16.04
CA ARG A 255 -79.37 -2.56 -14.70
C ARG A 255 -80.12 -3.88 -14.70
N SER A 256 -80.53 -4.39 -15.87
CA SER A 256 -81.33 -5.61 -16.00
C SER A 256 -80.83 -6.49 -17.15
N PRO A 257 -80.67 -7.81 -16.94
CA PRO A 257 -80.28 -8.72 -18.01
C PRO A 257 -81.41 -9.00 -19.02
N ALA A 258 -82.63 -8.51 -18.79
CA ALA A 258 -83.75 -8.68 -19.70
C ALA A 258 -83.80 -7.55 -20.75
N PRO A 259 -84.10 -7.84 -22.03
CA PRO A 259 -84.26 -6.80 -23.02
C PRO A 259 -85.51 -5.97 -22.70
N MET A 260 -85.37 -4.65 -22.69
CA MET A 260 -86.49 -3.72 -22.52
C MET A 260 -87.45 -3.78 -23.70
N MET A 261 -86.90 -3.93 -24.90
CA MET A 261 -87.66 -3.97 -26.15
C MET A 261 -86.95 -4.84 -27.17
N THR A 262 -87.72 -5.59 -27.95
CA THR A 262 -87.23 -6.37 -29.09
C THR A 262 -88.03 -5.98 -30.32
N ILE A 263 -87.33 -5.64 -31.40
CA ILE A 263 -87.89 -5.31 -32.71
C ILE A 263 -87.44 -6.39 -33.69
N ASN A 264 -88.40 -7.08 -34.29
CA ASN A 264 -88.14 -8.07 -35.33
C ASN A 264 -88.03 -7.36 -36.69
N LEU A 265 -86.98 -7.67 -37.42
CA LEU A 265 -86.70 -7.16 -38.76
C LEU A 265 -86.91 -8.29 -39.78
N PRO A 266 -87.25 -7.96 -41.04
CA PRO A 266 -87.38 -8.97 -42.10
C PRO A 266 -86.04 -9.65 -42.41
N GLU A 267 -84.93 -8.92 -42.22
CA GLU A 267 -83.58 -9.37 -42.56
C GLU A 267 -82.55 -9.08 -41.46
N ARG A 268 -81.35 -9.64 -41.65
CA ARG A 268 -80.22 -9.51 -40.72
C ARG A 268 -79.77 -8.06 -40.58
N VAL A 269 -79.32 -7.67 -39.38
CA VAL A 269 -78.75 -6.35 -39.14
C VAL A 269 -77.27 -6.35 -39.54
N TYR A 270 -76.91 -5.57 -40.55
CA TYR A 270 -75.52 -5.41 -41.01
C TYR A 270 -74.82 -4.19 -40.40
N CYS A 271 -75.56 -3.09 -40.30
CA CYS A 271 -75.12 -1.84 -39.72
C CYS A 271 -76.35 -1.16 -39.10
N ALA A 272 -76.15 -0.44 -38.01
CA ALA A 272 -77.14 0.41 -37.37
C ALA A 272 -76.38 1.61 -36.82
N ASP A 273 -77.01 2.78 -36.85
CA ASP A 273 -76.45 4.01 -36.31
C ASP A 273 -77.54 4.74 -35.53
N VAL A 274 -77.15 5.51 -34.52
CA VAL A 274 -78.06 6.24 -33.63
C VAL A 274 -77.82 7.73 -33.85
N VAL A 275 -78.76 8.38 -34.51
CA VAL A 275 -78.73 9.83 -34.70
C VAL A 275 -79.45 10.49 -33.52
N THR A 276 -78.70 11.12 -32.62
CA THR A 276 -79.28 12.01 -31.60
C THR A 276 -79.45 13.40 -32.21
N ALA A 277 -80.68 13.91 -32.25
CA ALA A 277 -80.91 15.30 -32.61
C ALA A 277 -80.35 16.18 -31.49
N GLN A 278 -79.25 16.87 -31.75
CA GLN A 278 -78.79 17.95 -30.87
C GLN A 278 -79.86 19.03 -30.91
N THR A 279 -80.59 19.20 -29.81
CA THR A 279 -81.40 20.40 -29.61
C THR A 279 -80.44 21.60 -29.56
N ALA A 280 -80.60 22.50 -30.54
CA ALA A 280 -79.89 23.77 -30.65
C ALA A 280 -80.14 24.69 -29.45
#